data_AF-A0A2D5K647-F1
#
_entry.id   AF-A0A2D5K647-F1
#
_cell.length_a   1.000
_cell.length_b   1.000
_cell.length_c   1.000
_cell.angle_alpha   90.00
_cell.angle_beta   90.00
_cell.angle_gamma   90.00
#
_symmetry.space_group_name_H-M   'P 1'
#
loop_
_entity.id
_entity.type
_entity.pdbx_description
1 polymer ?
#
loop_
_entity_poly.entity_id
_entity_poly.type
_entity_poly.pdbx_seq_one_letter_code
_entity_poly.pdbx_strand_id
1 'polypeptide(L)' 'MKEINDNPLGLENKMYSVEEFGAALRNKFGADNNISDVVLGEIFLSEYPIYSCKIKKSNNYVAQRSCGCC' A
#
# COMPACT_ATOMS: atom_id res chain seq x y z
N MET A 1 -7.12 -15.74 -20.59
CA MET A 1 -6.48 -14.57 -19.94
C MET A 1 -6.21 -14.97 -18.49
N LYS A 2 -4.97 -14.93 -18.02
CA LYS A 2 -4.71 -15.06 -16.58
C LYS A 2 -5.36 -13.84 -15.94
N GLU A 3 -6.32 -14.04 -15.04
CA GLU A 3 -6.78 -12.96 -14.17
C GLU A 3 -5.55 -12.40 -13.47
N ILE A 4 -5.18 -11.17 -13.85
CA ILE A 4 -4.16 -10.42 -13.14
C ILE A 4 -4.84 -10.14 -11.81
N ASN A 5 -4.50 -10.93 -10.80
CA ASN A 5 -5.11 -10.77 -9.49
C ASN A 5 -4.49 -9.51 -8.89
N ASP A 6 -5.03 -8.33 -9.25
CA ASP A 6 -4.56 -6.98 -8.88
C ASP A 6 -4.68 -6.70 -7.36
N ASN A 7 -4.80 -7.76 -6.57
CA ASN A 7 -4.99 -7.74 -5.14
C ASN A 7 -4.37 -8.97 -4.46
N PRO A 8 -3.04 -9.20 -4.57
CA PRO A 8 -2.39 -10.36 -3.95
C PRO A 8 -2.53 -10.41 -2.42
N LEU A 9 -2.72 -9.26 -1.78
CA LEU A 9 -2.95 -9.14 -0.33
C LEU A 9 -4.44 -9.22 0.04
N GLY A 10 -5.36 -9.36 -0.91
CA GLY A 10 -6.80 -9.48 -0.68
C GLY A 10 -7.39 -8.34 0.17
N LEU A 11 -6.90 -7.12 0.00
CA LEU A 11 -7.36 -5.91 0.70
C LEU A 11 -8.60 -5.33 0.01
N GLU A 12 -9.31 -4.40 0.66
CA GLU A 12 -10.45 -3.74 0.03
C GLU A 12 -10.01 -2.95 -1.21
N ASN A 13 -10.88 -2.87 -2.22
CA ASN A 13 -10.62 -2.08 -3.41
C ASN A 13 -10.98 -0.61 -3.17
N LYS A 14 -10.15 0.10 -2.40
CA LYS A 14 -10.29 1.53 -2.13
C LYS A 14 -8.94 2.25 -2.19
N MET A 15 -8.97 3.58 -2.20
CA MET A 15 -7.75 4.37 -2.01
C MET A 15 -7.41 4.49 -0.53
N TYR A 16 -6.17 4.21 -0.17
CA TYR A 16 -5.63 4.26 1.18
C TYR A 16 -4.64 5.43 1.33
N SER A 17 -4.52 6.07 2.48
CA SER A 17 -3.25 6.67 2.88
C SER A 17 -2.24 5.56 3.21
N VAL A 18 -0.94 5.88 3.29
CA VAL A 18 0.08 4.89 3.70
C VAL A 18 -0.23 4.33 5.11
N GLU A 19 -0.73 5.19 6.00
CA GLU A 19 -1.16 4.79 7.35
C GLU A 19 -2.40 3.88 7.32
N GLU A 20 -3.43 4.23 6.55
CA GLU A 20 -4.64 3.40 6.38
C GLU A 20 -4.28 2.03 5.78
N PHE A 21 -3.32 1.99 4.86
CA PHE A 21 -2.81 0.77 4.25
C PHE A 21 -2.09 -0.10 5.29
N GLY A 22 -1.19 0.50 6.08
CA GLY A 22 -0.53 -0.15 7.20
C GLY A 22 -1.48 -0.75 8.23
N ALA A 23 -2.48 0.01 8.66
CA ALA A 23 -3.50 -0.45 9.59
C ALA A 23 -4.29 -1.63 9.02
N ALA A 24 -4.63 -1.60 7.73
CA ALA A 24 -5.30 -2.71 7.05
C ALA A 24 -4.43 -3.99 7.03
N LEU A 25 -3.13 -3.85 6.79
CA LEU A 25 -2.17 -4.95 6.84
C LEU A 25 -2.04 -5.52 8.25
N ARG A 26 -1.88 -4.68 9.27
CA ARG A 26 -1.81 -5.10 10.67
C ARG A 26 -3.09 -5.84 11.09
N ASN A 27 -4.25 -5.32 10.73
CA ASN A 27 -5.53 -5.98 11.05
C ASN A 27 -5.68 -7.34 10.36
N LYS A 28 -5.08 -7.50 9.17
CA LYS A 28 -5.21 -8.73 8.37
C LYS A 28 -4.16 -9.80 8.70
N PHE A 29 -2.90 -9.40 8.87
CA PHE A 29 -1.76 -10.30 9.00
C PHE A 29 -1.12 -10.26 10.40
N GLY A 30 -1.50 -9.29 11.24
CA GLY A 30 -0.76 -8.95 12.44
C GLY A 30 0.53 -8.20 12.12
N ALA A 31 1.07 -7.50 13.12
CA ALA A 31 2.41 -6.91 13.08
C ALA A 31 2.85 -6.59 14.51
N ASP A 32 4.15 -6.57 14.76
CA ASP A 32 4.72 -6.16 16.05
C ASP A 32 4.25 -4.75 16.42
N ASN A 33 3.69 -4.56 17.61
CA ASN A 33 3.10 -3.28 18.07
C ASN A 33 4.11 -2.12 18.14
N ASN A 34 5.42 -2.39 18.10
CA ASN A 34 6.46 -1.37 18.05
C ASN A 34 6.66 -0.77 16.65
N ILE A 35 6.11 -1.40 15.60
CA ILE A 35 6.18 -0.91 14.22
C ILE A 35 4.97 -0.01 13.96
N SER A 36 5.19 1.23 13.53
CA SER A 36 4.07 2.12 13.16
C SER A 36 3.38 1.63 11.89
N ASP A 37 2.08 1.94 11.74
CA ASP A 37 1.32 1.57 10.54
C ASP A 37 1.95 2.17 9.27
N VAL A 38 2.49 3.38 9.34
CA VAL A 38 3.21 4.01 8.22
C VAL A 38 4.38 3.13 7.76
N VAL A 39 5.26 2.72 8.68
CA VAL A 39 6.44 1.91 8.35
C VAL A 39 6.02 0.54 7.80
N LEU A 40 5.02 -0.09 8.41
CA LEU A 40 4.47 -1.35 7.91
C LEU A 40 3.94 -1.19 6.48
N GLY A 41 3.21 -0.11 6.21
CA GLY A 41 2.69 0.22 4.89
C GLY A 41 3.80 0.43 3.86
N GLU A 42 4.85 1.18 4.20
CA GLU A 42 6.00 1.41 3.31
C GLU A 42 6.76 0.12 2.96
N ILE A 43 6.99 -0.77 3.93
CA ILE A 43 7.62 -2.07 3.71
C ILE A 43 6.81 -2.89 2.69
N PHE A 44 5.49 -2.98 2.89
CA PHE A 44 4.64 -3.74 1.98
C PHE A 44 4.50 -3.09 0.61
N LEU A 45 4.59 -1.76 0.50
CA LEU A 45 4.60 -1.09 -0.80
C LEU A 45 5.91 -1.34 -1.57
N SER A 46 7.03 -1.54 -0.87
CA SER A 46 8.29 -1.98 -1.50
C SER A 46 8.17 -3.38 -2.09
N GLU A 47 7.56 -4.31 -1.35
CA GLU A 47 7.38 -5.70 -1.79
C GLU A 47 6.25 -5.87 -2.80
N TYR A 48 5.18 -5.07 -2.68
CA TYR A 48 4.00 -5.11 -3.52
C TYR A 48 3.72 -3.74 -4.16
N PRO A 49 4.56 -3.30 -5.11
CA PRO A 49 4.43 -1.99 -5.77
C PRO A 49 3.11 -1.81 -6.53
N ILE A 50 2.39 -2.90 -6.81
CA ILE A 50 1.04 -2.87 -7.39
C ILE A 50 0.04 -2.06 -6.55
N TYR A 51 0.24 -1.96 -5.23
CA TYR A 51 -0.62 -1.15 -4.38
C TYR A 51 -0.29 0.34 -4.40
N SER A 52 0.85 0.76 -4.95
CA SER A 52 1.24 2.18 -4.98
C SER A 52 0.23 3.06 -5.73
N CYS A 53 -0.44 2.54 -6.76
CA CYS A 53 -1.51 3.27 -7.48
C CYS A 53 -2.79 3.43 -6.63
N LYS A 54 -2.96 2.64 -5.56
CA LYS A 54 -4.07 2.71 -4.60
C LYS A 54 -3.72 3.56 -3.37
N ILE A 55 -2.54 4.17 -3.32
CA ILE A 55 -2.14 5.06 -2.21
C ILE A 55 -2.38 6.53 -2.58
N LYS A 56 -3.15 7.23 -1.74
CA LYS A 56 -3.37 8.68 -1.78
C LYS A 56 -2.01 9.37 -1.59
N LYS A 57 -1.56 10.07 -2.62
CA LYS A 57 -0.38 10.94 -2.50
C LYS A 57 -0.79 12.21 -1.76
N SER A 58 -0.05 12.55 -0.70
CA SER A 58 -0.16 13.86 -0.06
C SER A 58 0.27 14.95 -1.06
N ASN A 59 -0.43 16.09 -1.12
CA ASN A 59 -0.07 17.23 -1.97
C ASN A 59 1.35 17.80 -1.69
N ASN A 60 2.01 17.39 -0.60
CA ASN A 60 3.39 17.77 -0.26
C ASN A 60 4.46 16.77 -0.75
N TYR A 61 4.06 15.69 -1.42
CA TYR A 61 5.02 14.75 -1.99
C TYR A 61 5.56 15.33 -3.31
N VAL A 62 6.75 15.92 -3.28
CA VAL A 62 7.52 16.27 -4.48
C VAL A 62 7.55 15.02 -5.36
N ALA A 63 6.96 15.12 -6.54
CA ALA A 63 6.81 14.05 -7.52
C ALA A 63 8.19 13.60 -8.06
N GLN A 64 8.99 12.93 -7.25
CA GLN A 64 10.10 12.15 -7.75
C GLN A 64 9.56 10.80 -8.21
N ARG A 65 9.45 10.72 -9.54
CA ARG A 65 9.16 9.55 -10.37
C ARG A 65 7.67 9.22 -10.49
N SER A 66 7.22 9.38 -11.74
CA SER A 66 6.00 8.84 -12.31
C SER A 66 5.58 7.54 -11.64
N CYS A 67 4.37 7.50 -11.10
CA CYS A 67 3.65 6.24 -10.99
C CYS A 67 3.59 5.69 -12.42
N GLY A 68 4.43 4.71 -12.74
CA GLY A 68 4.21 3.82 -13.87
C GLY A 68 3.04 2.92 -13.49
N CYS A 69 1.82 3.45 -13.41
CA CYS A 69 0.65 2.60 -13.53
C CYS A 69 0.63 2.21 -15.02
N CYS A 70 1.18 1.04 -15.33
CA CYS A 70 0.88 0.33 -16.58
C CYS A 70 -0.49 -0.32 -16.47
#